data_AF-D2UZQ1-F1
#
_entry.id   AF-D2UZQ1-F1
#
_cell.length_a   1.000
_cell.length_b   1.000
_cell.length_c   1.000
_cell.angle_alpha   90.00
_cell.angle_beta   90.00
_cell.angle_gamma   90.00
#
_symmetry.space_group_name_H-M   'P 1'
#
loop_
_entity.id
_entity.type
_entity.pdbx_description
1 polymer ?
#
loop_
_entity_poly.entity_id
_entity_poly.type
_entity_poly.pdbx_seq_one_letter_code
_entity_poly.pdbx_strand_id
1 'polypeptide(L)'
;LEYNVPHGKLNRGLAVVDTLLILNNYQISQEDFKLASILGWCIEFLQAFFLIADDIMDASVTRRGQPCWYKLNDVKMTACNDYLIVESQIYIILKKYFKNDLYVPLVDLFHQVSYMTELGQLHDLRSLPPNVDKNSSDEIPFHTFTIETYSLIVKYKTAFYSFYLPLYCGLILSGKLDENIRKQTLDISIAMGEYFQIQDDYLDCYGDPEHIGKIGRDIEDCKCSWMVVNALKLANEEQLTVLKSNYGKEEPEKVKLVKELYAQLNLEQLYKDYEKSAIESMNQLIAKVPEVINKDIYKTLLSKIANRTK
;
A
#
# COMPACT_ATOMS: atom_id res chain seq x y z
N LEU A 1 -6.19 15.36 -12.82
CA LEU A 1 -5.28 15.66 -11.68
C LEU A 1 -6.06 16.04 -10.44
N GLU A 2 -6.89 17.09 -10.49
CA GLU A 2 -7.72 17.53 -9.35
C GLU A 2 -8.61 16.42 -8.79
N TYR A 3 -9.16 15.55 -9.65
CA TYR A 3 -10.00 14.43 -9.24
C TYR A 3 -9.23 13.31 -8.52
N ASN A 4 -8.03 12.94 -9.00
CA ASN A 4 -7.36 11.71 -8.56
C ASN A 4 -6.27 11.93 -7.50
N VAL A 5 -5.70 13.13 -7.40
CA VAL A 5 -4.48 13.34 -6.60
C VAL A 5 -4.76 13.87 -5.19
N PRO A 6 -5.45 15.01 -4.97
CA PRO A 6 -5.42 15.75 -3.70
C PRO A 6 -6.35 15.22 -2.60
N HIS A 7 -7.25 14.28 -2.89
CA HIS A 7 -8.33 13.90 -1.96
C HIS A 7 -7.93 12.83 -0.92
N GLY A 8 -6.68 12.35 -0.95
CA GLY A 8 -6.16 11.45 0.08
C GLY A 8 -5.70 12.18 1.35
N LYS A 9 -5.18 11.42 2.32
CA LYS A 9 -4.53 12.00 3.52
C LYS A 9 -3.18 12.65 3.23
N LEU A 10 -2.64 12.46 2.02
CA LEU A 10 -1.31 12.91 1.58
C LEU A 10 -0.16 12.44 2.49
N ASN A 11 -0.36 11.31 3.19
CA ASN A 11 0.60 10.81 4.19
C ASN A 11 1.99 10.57 3.58
N ARG A 12 2.06 10.12 2.32
CA ARG A 12 3.32 9.81 1.63
C ARG A 12 4.05 11.10 1.27
N GLY A 13 3.35 12.06 0.68
CA GLY A 13 3.91 13.37 0.36
C GLY A 13 4.36 14.14 1.60
N LEU A 14 3.53 14.15 2.65
CA LEU A 14 3.86 14.78 3.93
C LEU A 14 5.04 14.09 4.62
N ALA A 15 5.21 12.78 4.49
CA ALA A 15 6.34 12.07 5.10
C ALA A 15 7.70 12.54 4.55
N VAL A 16 7.78 12.99 3.29
CA VAL A 16 9.02 13.61 2.74
C VAL A 16 9.36 14.89 3.51
N VAL A 17 8.35 15.75 3.68
CA VAL A 17 8.48 17.05 4.36
C VAL A 17 8.79 16.85 5.84
N ASP A 18 8.05 15.98 6.53
CA ASP A 18 8.24 15.66 7.94
C ASP A 18 9.64 15.10 8.19
N THR A 19 10.11 14.20 7.32
CA THR A 19 11.47 13.64 7.40
C THR A 19 12.51 14.74 7.32
N LEU A 20 12.42 15.63 6.32
CA LEU A 20 13.39 16.71 6.16
C LEU A 20 13.36 17.69 7.35
N LEU A 21 12.17 18.03 7.85
CA LEU A 21 11.98 18.90 9.02
C LEU A 21 12.61 18.28 10.28
N ILE A 22 12.24 17.05 10.61
CA ILE A 22 12.71 16.36 11.82
C ILE A 22 14.23 16.22 11.81
N LEU A 23 14.82 15.88 10.67
CA LEU A 23 16.26 15.73 10.53
C LEU A 23 17.02 17.05 10.69
N ASN A 24 16.38 18.20 10.45
CA ASN A 24 16.97 19.53 10.56
C ASN A 24 16.42 20.31 11.75
N ASN A 25 15.86 19.64 12.77
CA ASN A 25 15.29 20.29 13.96
C ASN A 25 14.27 21.39 13.63
N TYR A 26 13.48 21.19 12.58
CA TYR A 26 12.49 22.14 12.06
C TYR A 26 13.09 23.47 11.56
N GLN A 27 14.39 23.52 11.30
CA GLN A 27 15.11 24.68 10.76
C GLN A 27 15.54 24.40 9.32
N ILE A 28 14.64 24.64 8.37
CA ILE A 28 14.93 24.52 6.93
C ILE A 28 14.58 25.82 6.21
N SER A 29 15.22 26.07 5.06
CA SER A 29 14.89 27.24 4.25
C SER A 29 13.51 27.09 3.59
N GLN A 30 12.92 28.20 3.15
CA GLN A 30 11.68 28.15 2.36
C GLN A 30 11.86 27.38 1.05
N GLU A 31 13.05 27.42 0.45
CA GLU A 31 13.34 26.67 -0.78
C GLU A 31 13.43 25.17 -0.50
N ASP A 32 14.06 24.74 0.59
CA ASP A 32 14.12 23.32 0.97
C ASP A 32 12.73 22.76 1.27
N PHE A 33 11.90 23.53 2.00
CA PHE A 33 10.51 23.15 2.27
C PHE A 33 9.71 22.99 0.97
N LYS A 34 9.89 23.91 0.02
CA LYS A 34 9.26 23.86 -1.30
C LYS A 34 9.75 22.66 -2.10
N LEU A 35 11.04 22.37 -2.13
CA LEU A 35 11.60 21.22 -2.83
C LEU A 35 11.09 19.90 -2.23
N ALA A 36 11.06 19.77 -0.90
CA ALA A 36 10.47 18.61 -0.23
C ALA A 36 8.98 18.46 -0.55
N SER A 37 8.23 19.55 -0.59
CA SER A 37 6.81 19.54 -0.97
C SER A 37 6.61 19.11 -2.42
N ILE A 38 7.43 19.60 -3.36
CA ILE A 38 7.40 19.19 -4.77
C ILE A 38 7.70 17.70 -4.90
N LEU A 39 8.72 17.21 -4.20
CA LEU A 39 9.07 15.79 -4.21
C LEU A 39 7.97 14.93 -3.58
N GLY A 40 7.34 15.41 -2.51
CA GLY A 40 6.16 14.80 -1.93
C GLY A 40 5.00 14.68 -2.93
N TRP A 41 4.74 15.73 -3.71
CA TRP A 41 3.75 15.67 -4.79
C TRP A 41 4.11 14.67 -5.88
N CYS A 42 5.39 14.48 -6.22
CA CYS A 42 5.81 13.41 -7.13
C CYS A 42 5.38 12.02 -6.63
N ILE A 43 5.47 11.77 -5.33
CA ILE A 43 5.00 10.50 -4.73
C ILE A 43 3.48 10.39 -4.76
N GLU A 44 2.75 11.49 -4.52
CA GLU A 44 1.28 11.50 -4.62
C GLU A 44 0.80 11.33 -6.06
N PHE A 45 1.52 11.84 -7.06
CA PHE A 45 1.28 11.51 -8.47
C PHE A 45 1.55 10.04 -8.76
N LEU A 46 2.66 9.49 -8.23
CA LEU A 46 2.97 8.07 -8.39
C LEU A 46 1.88 7.18 -7.80
N GLN A 47 1.39 7.51 -6.60
CA GLN A 47 0.26 6.82 -6.00
C GLN A 47 -1.01 6.97 -6.86
N ALA A 48 -1.31 8.16 -7.36
CA ALA A 48 -2.50 8.38 -8.19
C ALA A 48 -2.43 7.57 -9.50
N PHE A 49 -1.25 7.46 -10.12
CA PHE A 49 -1.00 6.56 -11.25
C PHE A 49 -1.37 5.12 -10.90
N PHE A 50 -0.82 4.58 -9.81
CA PHE A 50 -1.11 3.21 -9.39
C PHE A 50 -2.58 2.99 -9.07
N LEU A 51 -3.24 3.92 -8.36
CA LEU A 51 -4.66 3.78 -7.99
C LEU A 51 -5.58 3.81 -9.21
N ILE A 52 -5.33 4.66 -10.20
CA ILE A 52 -6.14 4.69 -11.43
C ILE A 52 -6.00 3.36 -12.19
N ALA A 53 -4.79 2.83 -12.30
CA ALA A 53 -4.54 1.55 -12.95
C ALA A 53 -5.15 0.38 -12.17
N ASP A 54 -4.96 0.34 -10.85
CA ASP A 54 -5.48 -0.68 -9.92
C ASP A 54 -7.01 -0.70 -9.95
N ASP A 55 -7.67 0.46 -9.89
CA ASP A 55 -9.13 0.55 -9.96
C ASP A 55 -9.71 -0.08 -11.25
N ILE A 56 -8.98 0.02 -12.37
CA ILE A 56 -9.35 -0.62 -13.64
C ILE A 56 -9.15 -2.13 -13.56
N MET A 57 -7.97 -2.57 -13.10
CA MET A 57 -7.59 -3.98 -13.02
C MET A 57 -8.50 -4.77 -12.07
N ASP A 58 -8.90 -4.14 -10.96
CA ASP A 58 -9.76 -4.73 -9.92
C ASP A 58 -11.25 -4.43 -10.15
N ALA A 59 -11.59 -3.81 -11.28
CA ALA A 59 -12.97 -3.43 -11.60
C ALA A 59 -13.70 -2.63 -10.49
N SER A 60 -12.94 -1.85 -9.71
CA SER A 60 -13.42 -1.11 -8.53
C SER A 60 -14.49 -0.07 -8.88
N VAL A 61 -15.44 0.16 -7.97
CA VAL A 61 -16.57 1.07 -8.20
C VAL A 61 -16.29 2.48 -7.66
N THR A 62 -15.74 2.57 -6.45
CA THR A 62 -15.52 3.84 -5.75
C THR A 62 -14.12 3.91 -5.13
N ARG A 63 -13.52 5.11 -5.14
CA ARG A 63 -12.25 5.44 -4.51
C ARG A 63 -12.39 6.81 -3.83
N ARG A 64 -11.99 6.90 -2.54
CA ARG A 64 -12.03 8.16 -1.76
C ARG A 64 -13.42 8.81 -1.75
N GLY A 65 -14.47 8.00 -1.63
CA GLY A 65 -15.87 8.48 -1.60
C GLY A 65 -16.41 8.98 -2.94
N GLN A 66 -15.68 8.80 -4.05
CA GLN A 66 -16.09 9.19 -5.40
C GLN A 66 -16.05 7.98 -6.35
N PRO A 67 -16.75 7.99 -7.49
CA PRO A 67 -16.58 6.96 -8.52
C PRO A 67 -15.12 6.85 -8.96
N CYS A 68 -14.62 5.63 -9.17
CA CYS A 68 -13.29 5.41 -9.75
C CYS A 68 -13.16 6.14 -11.10
N TRP A 69 -11.97 6.64 -11.44
CA TRP A 69 -11.77 7.52 -12.60
C TRP A 69 -12.35 6.93 -13.90
N TYR A 70 -12.10 5.64 -14.15
CA TYR A 70 -12.58 4.94 -15.34
C TYR A 70 -14.10 4.68 -15.37
N LYS A 71 -14.82 4.89 -14.27
CA LYS A 71 -16.28 4.76 -14.22
C LYS A 71 -17.00 6.01 -14.75
N LEU A 72 -16.34 7.17 -14.76
CA LEU A 72 -16.91 8.43 -15.24
C LEU A 72 -17.33 8.33 -16.72
N ASN A 73 -18.44 8.99 -17.06
CA ASN A 73 -19.08 8.82 -18.36
C ASN A 73 -18.27 9.37 -19.53
N ASP A 74 -17.52 10.43 -19.29
CA ASP A 74 -16.65 11.15 -20.22
C ASP A 74 -15.20 10.64 -20.23
N VAL A 75 -14.85 9.72 -19.31
CA VAL A 75 -13.51 9.14 -19.20
C VAL A 75 -13.51 7.69 -19.74
N LYS A 76 -14.25 6.78 -19.10
CA LYS A 76 -14.21 5.34 -19.44
C LYS A 76 -12.76 4.84 -19.52
N MET A 77 -12.40 4.11 -20.58
CA MET A 77 -11.08 3.51 -20.75
C MET A 77 -10.00 4.50 -21.22
N THR A 78 -10.32 5.78 -21.49
CA THR A 78 -9.26 6.79 -21.69
C THR A 78 -8.40 6.94 -20.43
N ALA A 79 -8.95 6.55 -19.27
CA ALA A 79 -8.24 6.39 -18.01
C ALA A 79 -6.90 5.63 -18.14
N CYS A 80 -6.79 4.68 -19.09
CA CYS A 80 -5.54 3.96 -19.33
C CYS A 80 -4.40 4.88 -19.79
N ASN A 81 -4.72 5.85 -20.65
CA ASN A 81 -3.74 6.84 -21.07
C ASN A 81 -3.54 7.91 -19.98
N ASP A 82 -4.59 8.24 -19.23
CA ASP A 82 -4.50 9.27 -18.19
C ASP A 82 -3.55 8.88 -17.07
N TYR A 83 -3.51 7.62 -16.64
CA TYR A 83 -2.55 7.19 -15.63
C TYR A 83 -1.09 7.30 -16.14
N LEU A 84 -0.84 7.06 -17.43
CA LEU A 84 0.49 7.23 -18.04
C LEU A 84 0.91 8.70 -18.06
N ILE A 85 -0.04 9.60 -18.31
CA ILE A 85 0.18 11.05 -18.23
C ILE A 85 0.50 11.47 -16.80
N VAL A 86 -0.21 10.92 -15.81
CA VAL A 86 0.04 11.20 -14.38
C VAL A 86 1.46 10.79 -14.00
N GLU A 87 1.90 9.59 -14.39
CA GLU A 87 3.26 9.13 -14.13
C GLU A 87 4.32 10.00 -14.84
N SER A 88 4.11 10.28 -16.13
CA SER A 88 5.07 11.04 -16.96
C SER A 88 5.38 12.43 -16.39
N GLN A 89 4.41 13.07 -15.72
CA GLN A 89 4.60 14.38 -15.10
C GLN A 89 5.65 14.36 -13.99
N ILE A 90 5.83 13.24 -13.28
CA ILE A 90 6.83 13.10 -12.23
C ILE A 90 8.22 13.42 -12.79
N TYR A 91 8.59 12.82 -13.91
CA TYR A 91 9.92 13.00 -14.49
C TYR A 91 10.12 14.40 -15.08
N ILE A 92 9.05 15.05 -15.56
CA ILE A 92 9.08 16.46 -15.98
C ILE A 92 9.35 17.37 -14.78
N ILE A 93 8.68 17.12 -13.64
CA ILE A 93 8.84 17.88 -12.40
C ILE A 93 10.23 17.65 -11.83
N LEU A 94 10.70 16.40 -11.73
CA LEU A 94 12.05 16.07 -11.27
C LEU A 94 13.10 16.80 -12.11
N LYS A 95 12.98 16.73 -13.44
CA LYS A 95 13.88 17.44 -14.36
C LYS A 95 13.77 18.95 -14.24
N LYS A 96 12.64 19.52 -13.82
CA LYS A 96 12.49 20.98 -13.70
C LYS A 96 13.15 21.51 -12.42
N TYR A 97 12.92 20.87 -11.29
CA TYR A 97 13.27 21.40 -9.96
C TYR A 97 14.54 20.81 -9.36
N PHE A 98 14.96 19.63 -9.79
CA PHE A 98 16.14 18.95 -9.26
C PHE A 98 17.26 18.85 -10.30
N LYS A 99 17.52 19.92 -11.07
CA LYS A 99 18.62 19.98 -12.07
C LYS A 99 20.00 20.15 -11.41
N ASN A 100 20.31 19.28 -10.47
CA ASN A 100 21.55 19.24 -9.71
C ASN A 100 21.98 17.78 -9.52
N ASP A 101 22.95 17.54 -8.64
CA ASP A 101 23.49 16.22 -8.38
C ASP A 101 22.46 15.22 -7.81
N LEU A 102 21.27 15.70 -7.40
CA LEU A 102 20.15 14.86 -6.96
C LEU A 102 19.29 14.34 -8.12
N TYR A 103 19.42 14.88 -9.34
CA TYR A 103 18.55 14.49 -10.47
C TYR A 103 18.59 12.98 -10.75
N VAL A 104 19.79 12.45 -10.98
CA VAL A 104 20.00 11.05 -11.35
C VAL A 104 19.58 10.12 -10.20
N PRO A 105 20.04 10.32 -8.95
CA PRO A 105 19.58 9.51 -7.82
C PRO A 105 18.05 9.49 -7.64
N LEU A 106 17.37 10.64 -7.82
CA LEU A 106 15.92 10.70 -7.69
C LEU A 106 15.21 9.97 -8.83
N VAL A 107 15.63 10.16 -10.08
CA VAL A 107 15.03 9.46 -11.22
C VAL A 107 15.22 7.94 -11.09
N ASP A 108 16.42 7.50 -10.73
CA ASP A 108 16.71 6.07 -10.53
C ASP A 108 15.86 5.48 -9.40
N LEU A 109 15.72 6.20 -8.28
CA LEU A 109 14.89 5.78 -7.16
C LEU A 109 13.42 5.64 -7.55
N PHE A 110 12.85 6.62 -8.25
CA PHE A 110 11.46 6.56 -8.70
C PHE A 110 11.23 5.41 -9.67
N HIS A 111 12.08 5.23 -10.68
CA HIS A 111 11.96 4.08 -11.59
C HIS A 111 12.10 2.74 -10.86
N GLN A 112 13.07 2.61 -9.94
CA GLN A 112 13.27 1.37 -9.19
C GLN A 112 12.05 1.05 -8.32
N VAL A 113 11.50 2.04 -7.61
CA VAL A 113 10.32 1.83 -6.77
C VAL A 113 9.07 1.58 -7.61
N SER A 114 8.91 2.25 -8.76
CA SER A 114 7.82 1.96 -9.70
C SER A 114 7.88 0.51 -10.16
N TYR A 115 9.05 0.06 -10.64
CA TYR A 115 9.26 -1.32 -11.08
C TYR A 115 8.97 -2.35 -9.98
N MET A 116 9.43 -2.09 -8.76
CA MET A 116 9.13 -2.96 -7.61
C MET A 116 7.62 -3.01 -7.33
N THR A 117 6.92 -1.88 -7.43
CA THR A 117 5.47 -1.81 -7.21
C THR A 117 4.70 -2.55 -8.29
N GLU A 118 5.12 -2.42 -9.55
CA GLU A 118 4.56 -3.15 -10.70
C GLU A 118 4.77 -4.66 -10.57
N LEU A 119 5.95 -5.11 -10.10
CA LEU A 119 6.18 -6.53 -9.79
C LEU A 119 5.25 -7.02 -8.66
N GLY A 120 5.03 -6.19 -7.64
CA GLY A 120 4.05 -6.48 -6.60
C GLY A 120 2.63 -6.63 -7.15
N GLN A 121 2.22 -5.72 -8.04
CA GLN A 121 0.94 -5.81 -8.74
C GLN A 121 0.83 -7.06 -9.60
N LEU A 122 1.91 -7.45 -10.29
CA LEU A 122 1.94 -8.69 -11.06
C LEU A 122 1.71 -9.90 -10.15
N HIS A 123 2.36 -9.95 -8.98
CA HIS A 123 2.13 -11.02 -8.01
C HIS A 123 0.68 -11.05 -7.50
N ASP A 124 0.09 -9.87 -7.23
CA ASP A 124 -1.31 -9.75 -6.80
C ASP A 124 -2.27 -10.31 -7.85
N LEU A 125 -2.14 -9.86 -9.10
CA LEU A 125 -2.99 -10.32 -10.21
C LEU A 125 -2.76 -11.80 -10.56
N ARG A 126 -1.55 -12.32 -10.38
CA ARG A 126 -1.25 -13.73 -10.66
C ARG A 126 -1.66 -14.67 -9.53
N SER A 127 -2.06 -14.14 -8.38
CA SER A 127 -2.67 -14.97 -7.33
C SER A 127 -3.96 -15.62 -7.84
N LEU A 128 -4.73 -14.91 -8.68
CA LEU A 128 -5.85 -15.45 -9.44
C LEU A 128 -5.63 -15.24 -10.95
N PRO A 129 -5.03 -16.20 -11.66
CA PRO A 129 -4.76 -16.07 -13.09
C PRO A 129 -6.03 -15.76 -13.90
N PRO A 130 -5.96 -14.92 -14.95
CA PRO A 130 -7.14 -14.44 -15.70
C PRO A 130 -7.90 -15.53 -16.45
N ASN A 131 -7.31 -16.72 -16.59
CA ASN A 131 -7.92 -17.89 -17.22
C ASN A 131 -8.64 -18.82 -16.22
N VAL A 132 -8.67 -18.47 -14.94
CA VAL A 132 -9.41 -19.22 -13.91
C VAL A 132 -10.86 -18.75 -13.90
N ASP A 133 -11.81 -19.68 -14.01
CA ASP A 133 -13.22 -19.36 -13.76
C ASP A 133 -13.47 -19.31 -12.25
N LYS A 134 -13.63 -18.11 -11.70
CA LYS A 134 -13.95 -17.92 -10.28
C LYS A 134 -15.27 -18.60 -9.87
N ASN A 135 -16.14 -18.97 -10.81
CA ASN A 135 -17.36 -19.73 -10.52
C ASN A 135 -17.09 -21.23 -10.30
N SER A 136 -15.95 -21.75 -10.74
CA SER A 136 -15.49 -23.11 -10.49
C SER A 136 -14.55 -23.14 -9.26
N SER A 137 -15.03 -23.68 -8.13
CA SER A 137 -14.21 -23.76 -6.90
C SER A 137 -12.96 -24.62 -7.05
N ASP A 138 -12.97 -25.58 -7.98
CA ASP A 138 -11.85 -26.49 -8.23
C ASP A 138 -10.72 -25.82 -9.04
N GLU A 139 -11.00 -24.70 -9.72
CA GLU A 139 -10.01 -23.97 -10.51
C GLU A 139 -9.28 -22.89 -9.72
N ILE A 140 -9.84 -22.44 -8.57
CA ILE A 140 -9.19 -21.43 -7.74
C ILE A 140 -7.91 -22.04 -7.14
N PRO A 141 -6.73 -21.44 -7.38
CA PRO A 141 -5.46 -22.04 -6.99
C PRO A 141 -5.14 -21.73 -5.52
N PHE A 142 -6.00 -22.12 -4.56
CA PHE A 142 -5.80 -21.84 -3.12
C PHE A 142 -4.44 -22.31 -2.56
N HIS A 143 -3.76 -23.24 -3.22
CA HIS A 143 -2.40 -23.65 -2.86
C HIS A 143 -1.36 -22.54 -3.05
N THR A 144 -1.64 -21.50 -3.83
CA THR A 144 -0.77 -20.32 -3.99
C THR A 144 -1.06 -19.24 -2.95
N PHE A 145 -2.17 -19.35 -2.19
CA PHE A 145 -2.58 -18.41 -1.16
C PHE A 145 -1.83 -18.71 0.14
N THR A 146 -0.52 -18.52 0.10
CA THR A 146 0.38 -18.75 1.23
C THR A 146 0.86 -17.44 1.83
N ILE A 147 1.38 -17.51 3.05
CA ILE A 147 1.95 -16.34 3.71
C ILE A 147 3.16 -15.81 2.94
N GLU A 148 3.93 -16.67 2.27
CA GLU A 148 5.07 -16.28 1.46
C GLU A 148 4.65 -15.47 0.21
N THR A 149 3.62 -15.95 -0.51
CA THR A 149 3.04 -15.21 -1.64
C THR A 149 2.50 -13.87 -1.17
N TYR A 150 1.75 -13.87 -0.07
CA TYR A 150 1.20 -12.65 0.52
C TYR A 150 2.30 -11.66 0.88
N SER A 151 3.32 -12.08 1.64
CA SER A 151 4.43 -11.20 2.03
C SER A 151 5.16 -10.61 0.83
N LEU A 152 5.31 -11.35 -0.28
CA LEU A 152 5.88 -10.81 -1.52
C LEU A 152 4.99 -9.73 -2.13
N ILE A 153 3.68 -9.99 -2.24
CA ILE A 153 2.71 -9.00 -2.74
C ILE A 153 2.82 -7.72 -1.90
N VAL A 154 2.69 -7.84 -0.58
CA VAL A 154 2.68 -6.66 0.30
C VAL A 154 3.99 -5.88 0.26
N LYS A 155 5.12 -6.59 0.34
CA LYS A 155 6.45 -5.96 0.29
C LYS A 155 6.62 -5.14 -0.97
N TYR A 156 6.30 -5.70 -2.12
CA TYR A 156 6.55 -5.08 -3.41
C TYR A 156 5.45 -4.08 -3.81
N LYS A 157 4.17 -4.48 -3.71
CA LYS A 157 3.00 -3.66 -4.10
C LYS A 157 2.82 -2.47 -3.18
N THR A 158 3.13 -2.58 -1.89
CA THR A 158 2.75 -1.57 -0.90
C THR A 158 3.95 -0.93 -0.21
N ALA A 159 4.88 -1.71 0.35
CA ALA A 159 5.89 -1.18 1.26
C ALA A 159 6.87 -0.18 0.61
N PHE A 160 7.36 -0.49 -0.60
CA PHE A 160 8.38 0.34 -1.26
C PHE A 160 7.88 1.75 -1.57
N TYR A 161 6.75 1.91 -2.27
CA TYR A 161 6.27 3.24 -2.64
C TYR A 161 5.61 3.98 -1.47
N SER A 162 5.07 3.26 -0.48
CA SER A 162 4.30 3.87 0.60
C SER A 162 5.12 4.33 1.79
N PHE A 163 6.23 3.64 2.09
CA PHE A 163 7.03 3.92 3.28
C PHE A 163 8.48 4.20 2.92
N TYR A 164 9.10 3.32 2.12
CA TYR A 164 10.52 3.46 1.78
C TYR A 164 10.79 4.71 0.94
N LEU A 165 10.05 4.90 -0.17
CA LEU A 165 10.25 6.02 -1.07
C LEU A 165 10.12 7.39 -0.38
N PRO A 166 9.07 7.68 0.41
CA PRO A 166 8.98 8.95 1.13
C PRO A 166 10.13 9.21 2.10
N LEU A 167 10.49 8.22 2.92
CA LEU A 167 11.58 8.34 3.88
C LEU A 167 12.91 8.54 3.16
N TYR A 168 13.17 7.75 2.12
CA TYR A 168 14.39 7.83 1.33
C TYR A 168 14.53 9.18 0.62
N CYS A 169 13.44 9.71 0.05
CA CYS A 169 13.40 11.06 -0.53
C CYS A 169 13.77 12.13 0.51
N GLY A 170 13.19 12.10 1.71
CA GLY A 170 13.55 13.05 2.77
C GLY A 170 15.01 12.91 3.24
N LEU A 171 15.52 11.68 3.31
CA LEU A 171 16.91 11.39 3.64
C LEU A 171 17.89 11.93 2.60
N ILE A 172 17.62 11.72 1.30
CA ILE A 172 18.41 12.30 0.20
C ILE A 172 18.46 13.82 0.35
N LEU A 173 17.30 14.47 0.51
CA LEU A 173 17.23 15.93 0.59
C LEU A 173 17.99 16.48 1.81
N SER A 174 18.03 15.73 2.91
CA SER A 174 18.78 16.13 4.10
C SER A 174 20.29 15.98 3.98
N GLY A 175 20.78 15.26 2.97
CA GLY A 175 22.20 14.90 2.83
C GLY A 175 22.71 13.92 3.89
N LYS A 176 21.80 13.28 4.66
CA LYS A 176 22.14 12.34 5.76
C LYS A 176 21.99 10.87 5.40
N LEU A 177 21.87 10.56 4.11
CA LEU A 177 21.73 9.19 3.65
C LEU A 177 23.09 8.50 3.60
N ASP A 178 23.25 7.42 4.37
CA ASP A 178 24.35 6.46 4.25
C ASP A 178 23.82 5.03 4.08
N GLU A 179 24.72 4.07 3.85
CA GLU A 179 24.39 2.66 3.64
C GLU A 179 23.71 1.98 4.83
N ASN A 180 24.08 2.35 6.06
CA ASN A 180 23.49 1.77 7.27
C ASN A 180 22.08 2.32 7.49
N ILE A 181 21.93 3.64 7.36
CA ILE A 181 20.64 4.34 7.43
C ILE A 181 19.71 3.83 6.34
N ARG A 182 20.20 3.62 5.11
CA ARG A 182 19.44 3.02 4.01
C ARG A 182 18.89 1.65 4.41
N LYS A 183 19.75 0.75 4.89
CA LYS A 183 19.34 -0.61 5.26
C LYS A 183 18.27 -0.60 6.34
N GLN A 184 18.46 0.20 7.38
CA GLN A 184 17.50 0.32 8.48
C GLN A 184 16.18 0.96 8.04
N THR A 185 16.25 1.99 7.19
CA THR A 185 15.07 2.60 6.58
C THR A 185 14.29 1.56 5.79
N LEU A 186 14.97 0.72 5.01
CA LEU A 186 14.35 -0.36 4.26
C LEU A 186 13.67 -1.36 5.20
N ASP A 187 14.39 -1.91 6.19
CA ASP A 187 13.86 -2.91 7.11
C ASP A 187 12.62 -2.40 7.87
N ILE A 188 12.65 -1.15 8.35
CA ILE A 188 11.52 -0.50 9.02
C ILE A 188 10.38 -0.25 8.05
N SER A 189 10.67 0.21 6.83
CA SER A 189 9.65 0.49 5.81
C SER A 189 8.93 -0.78 5.34
N ILE A 190 9.64 -1.90 5.22
CA ILE A 190 9.03 -3.20 4.90
C ILE A 190 8.09 -3.61 6.03
N ALA A 191 8.52 -3.54 7.29
CA ALA A 191 7.67 -3.88 8.43
C ALA A 191 6.42 -2.98 8.53
N MET A 192 6.57 -1.67 8.30
CA MET A 192 5.45 -0.73 8.25
C MET A 192 4.49 -1.03 7.10
N GLY A 193 5.02 -1.36 5.92
CA GLY A 193 4.22 -1.72 4.76
C GLY A 193 3.45 -3.01 4.94
N GLU A 194 4.08 -4.03 5.52
CA GLU A 194 3.44 -5.29 5.91
C GLU A 194 2.27 -5.06 6.84
N TYR A 195 2.51 -4.34 7.94
CA TYR A 195 1.46 -3.97 8.87
C TYR A 195 0.35 -3.19 8.16
N PHE A 196 0.68 -2.13 7.42
CA PHE A 196 -0.30 -1.25 6.78
C PHE A 196 -1.23 -1.98 5.80
N GLN A 197 -0.72 -2.94 5.03
CA GLN A 197 -1.53 -3.73 4.10
C GLN A 197 -2.40 -4.75 4.84
N ILE A 198 -1.88 -5.40 5.89
CA ILE A 198 -2.69 -6.30 6.74
C ILE A 198 -3.85 -5.53 7.38
N GLN A 199 -3.62 -4.27 7.79
CA GLN A 199 -4.71 -3.39 8.23
C GLN A 199 -5.70 -3.11 7.09
N ASP A 200 -5.24 -2.97 5.85
CA ASP A 200 -6.13 -2.71 4.71
C ASP A 200 -7.04 -3.91 4.45
N ASP A 201 -6.48 -5.12 4.40
CA ASP A 201 -7.22 -6.37 4.20
C ASP A 201 -8.22 -6.63 5.35
N TYR A 202 -7.82 -6.31 6.59
CA TYR A 202 -8.72 -6.37 7.75
C TYR A 202 -9.89 -5.38 7.60
N LEU A 203 -9.58 -4.13 7.26
CA LEU A 203 -10.57 -3.07 7.08
C LEU A 203 -11.48 -3.32 5.87
N ASP A 204 -10.97 -3.95 4.81
CA ASP A 204 -11.76 -4.38 3.64
C ASP A 204 -12.87 -5.36 4.06
N CYS A 205 -12.55 -6.28 4.98
CA CYS A 205 -13.51 -7.27 5.46
C CYS A 205 -14.46 -6.74 6.54
N TYR A 206 -13.94 -6.00 7.53
CA TYR A 206 -14.65 -5.63 8.78
C TYR A 206 -15.00 -4.15 8.93
N GLY A 207 -14.38 -3.27 8.15
CA GLY A 207 -14.59 -1.85 8.33
C GLY A 207 -15.85 -1.34 7.63
N ASP A 208 -16.32 -0.19 8.12
CA ASP A 208 -17.51 0.47 7.58
C ASP A 208 -17.19 1.15 6.24
N PRO A 209 -17.87 0.79 5.13
CA PRO A 209 -17.65 1.41 3.82
C PRO A 209 -17.78 2.93 3.80
N GLU A 210 -18.68 3.52 4.60
CA GLU A 210 -18.83 4.98 4.66
C GLU A 210 -17.60 5.65 5.29
N HIS A 211 -16.99 4.99 6.26
CA HIS A 211 -15.82 5.49 6.97
C HIS A 211 -14.51 5.27 6.20
N ILE A 212 -14.40 4.13 5.51
CA ILE A 212 -13.22 3.79 4.67
C ILE A 212 -13.27 4.53 3.33
N GLY A 213 -14.48 4.81 2.82
CA GLY A 213 -14.68 5.47 1.53
C GLY A 213 -14.48 4.56 0.31
N LYS A 214 -14.50 3.24 0.53
CA LYS A 214 -14.61 2.17 -0.50
C LYS A 214 -15.49 1.04 0.04
N ILE A 215 -16.14 0.32 -0.86
CA ILE A 215 -16.77 -0.97 -0.54
C ILE A 215 -15.66 -2.03 -0.61
N GLY A 216 -15.47 -2.77 0.48
CA GLY A 216 -14.53 -3.89 0.49
C GLY A 216 -15.03 -5.04 -0.38
N ARG A 217 -14.13 -5.63 -1.18
CA ARG A 217 -14.45 -6.65 -2.18
C ARG A 217 -13.40 -7.75 -2.29
N ASP A 218 -12.46 -7.84 -1.34
CA ASP A 218 -11.37 -8.83 -1.40
C ASP A 218 -11.87 -10.27 -1.51
N ILE A 219 -13.03 -10.58 -0.92
CA ILE A 219 -13.65 -11.92 -0.99
C ILE A 219 -14.19 -12.17 -2.40
N GLU A 220 -14.98 -11.24 -2.94
CA GLU A 220 -15.64 -11.32 -4.25
C GLU A 220 -14.63 -11.34 -5.41
N ASP A 221 -13.55 -10.56 -5.26
CA ASP A 221 -12.45 -10.44 -6.21
C ASP A 221 -11.42 -11.58 -6.05
N CYS A 222 -11.67 -12.50 -5.10
CA CYS A 222 -10.82 -13.67 -4.82
C CYS A 222 -9.35 -13.28 -4.57
N LYS A 223 -9.14 -12.19 -3.83
CA LYS A 223 -7.79 -11.70 -3.51
C LYS A 223 -7.08 -12.64 -2.54
N CYS A 224 -5.77 -12.76 -2.72
CA CYS A 224 -4.87 -13.37 -1.74
C CYS A 224 -4.65 -12.40 -0.58
N SER A 225 -5.67 -12.20 0.25
CA SER A 225 -5.63 -11.33 1.43
C SER A 225 -5.07 -12.04 2.65
N TRP A 226 -4.59 -11.27 3.63
CA TRP A 226 -4.16 -11.83 4.93
C TRP A 226 -5.26 -12.67 5.59
N MET A 227 -6.52 -12.25 5.41
CA MET A 227 -7.69 -12.92 5.97
C MET A 227 -7.83 -14.35 5.44
N VAL A 228 -7.79 -14.54 4.12
CA VAL A 228 -7.96 -15.88 3.52
C VAL A 228 -6.75 -16.77 3.76
N VAL A 229 -5.53 -16.22 3.75
CA VAL A 229 -4.30 -16.97 4.04
C VAL A 229 -4.34 -17.56 5.44
N ASN A 230 -4.79 -16.79 6.44
CA ASN A 230 -4.93 -17.31 7.81
C ASN A 230 -6.13 -18.27 7.95
N ALA A 231 -7.24 -18.00 7.24
CA ALA A 231 -8.38 -18.91 7.24
C ALA A 231 -7.99 -20.30 6.70
N LEU A 232 -7.27 -20.36 5.58
CA LEU A 232 -6.78 -21.60 4.97
C LEU A 232 -5.85 -22.39 5.91
N LYS A 233 -5.08 -21.68 6.74
CA LYS A 233 -4.15 -22.30 7.71
C LYS A 233 -4.86 -22.85 8.95
N LEU A 234 -5.94 -22.21 9.40
CA LEU A 234 -6.61 -22.52 10.67
C LEU A 234 -7.85 -23.40 10.52
N ALA A 235 -8.48 -23.39 9.34
CA ALA A 235 -9.70 -24.14 9.08
C ALA A 235 -9.49 -25.66 9.12
N ASN A 236 -10.47 -26.37 9.67
CA ASN A 236 -10.57 -27.84 9.52
C ASN A 236 -11.14 -28.23 8.14
N GLU A 237 -11.26 -29.53 7.85
CA GLU A 237 -11.70 -30.02 6.52
C GLU A 237 -13.11 -29.53 6.10
N GLU A 238 -14.06 -29.48 7.04
CA GLU A 238 -15.42 -29.01 6.79
C GLU A 238 -15.43 -27.49 6.50
N GLN A 239 -14.72 -26.73 7.33
CA GLN A 239 -14.55 -25.29 7.17
C GLN A 239 -13.82 -24.91 5.87
N LEU A 240 -12.82 -25.69 5.47
CA LEU A 240 -12.13 -25.52 4.19
C LEU A 240 -13.07 -25.75 3.01
N THR A 241 -13.98 -26.72 3.11
CA THR A 241 -15.00 -26.96 2.08
C THR A 241 -15.91 -25.74 1.96
N VAL A 242 -16.38 -25.19 3.08
CA VAL A 242 -17.17 -23.96 3.11
C VAL A 242 -16.39 -22.79 2.49
N LEU A 243 -15.14 -22.58 2.88
CA LEU A 243 -14.32 -21.50 2.33
C LEU A 243 -14.18 -21.62 0.80
N LYS A 244 -13.77 -22.79 0.31
CA LYS A 244 -13.49 -23.01 -1.13
C LYS A 244 -14.74 -22.90 -2.00
N SER A 245 -15.90 -23.30 -1.51
CA SER A 245 -17.16 -23.20 -2.26
C SER A 245 -17.71 -21.76 -2.34
N ASN A 246 -17.30 -20.87 -1.42
CA ASN A 246 -17.90 -19.54 -1.26
C ASN A 246 -16.95 -18.36 -1.54
N TYR A 247 -15.63 -18.54 -1.46
CA TYR A 247 -14.65 -17.48 -1.77
C TYR A 247 -14.60 -17.19 -3.28
N GLY A 248 -14.42 -15.92 -3.66
CA GLY A 248 -14.39 -15.48 -5.06
C GLY A 248 -15.75 -15.37 -5.75
N LYS A 249 -16.84 -15.39 -4.97
CA LYS A 249 -18.21 -15.41 -5.48
C LYS A 249 -18.89 -14.07 -5.23
N GLU A 250 -19.67 -13.61 -6.22
CA GLU A 250 -20.33 -12.29 -6.17
C GLU A 250 -21.63 -12.33 -5.33
N GLU A 251 -22.19 -13.51 -5.07
CA GLU A 251 -23.46 -13.62 -4.36
C GLU A 251 -23.30 -13.23 -2.87
N PRO A 252 -24.09 -12.27 -2.36
CA PRO A 252 -23.94 -11.77 -0.99
C PRO A 252 -24.04 -12.85 0.10
N GLU A 253 -24.86 -13.88 -0.11
CA GLU A 253 -24.99 -15.00 0.83
C GLU A 253 -23.69 -15.81 0.94
N LYS A 254 -22.93 -15.95 -0.15
CA LYS A 254 -21.65 -16.67 -0.15
C LYS A 254 -20.56 -15.84 0.54
N VAL A 255 -20.52 -14.54 0.27
CA VAL A 255 -19.63 -13.60 0.98
C VAL A 255 -19.91 -13.64 2.48
N LYS A 256 -21.19 -13.65 2.87
CA LYS A 256 -21.61 -13.75 4.26
C LYS A 256 -21.12 -15.04 4.92
N LEU A 257 -21.22 -16.20 4.25
CA LEU A 257 -20.69 -17.47 4.76
C LEU A 257 -19.16 -17.43 4.99
N VAL A 258 -18.41 -16.77 4.11
CA VAL A 258 -16.95 -16.56 4.32
C VAL A 258 -16.70 -15.69 5.56
N LYS A 259 -17.44 -14.59 5.72
CA LYS A 259 -17.30 -13.71 6.90
C LYS A 259 -17.70 -14.41 8.20
N GLU A 260 -18.75 -15.22 8.18
CA GLU A 260 -19.15 -16.07 9.32
C GLU A 260 -18.06 -17.08 9.67
N LEU A 261 -17.43 -17.71 8.68
CA LEU A 261 -16.29 -18.59 8.90
C LEU A 261 -15.10 -17.84 9.52
N TYR A 262 -14.78 -16.63 9.04
CA TYR A 262 -13.73 -15.80 9.65
C TYR A 262 -14.01 -15.48 11.12
N ALA A 263 -15.27 -15.26 11.48
CA ALA A 263 -15.69 -15.08 12.86
C ALA A 263 -15.53 -16.37 13.68
N GLN A 264 -15.92 -17.54 13.15
CA GLN A 264 -15.72 -18.83 13.81
C GLN A 264 -14.23 -19.14 14.07
N LEU A 265 -13.34 -18.73 13.16
CA LEU A 265 -11.90 -18.87 13.28
C LEU A 265 -11.24 -17.78 14.16
N ASN A 266 -12.03 -16.87 14.74
CA ASN A 266 -11.57 -15.73 15.54
C ASN A 266 -10.51 -14.86 14.85
N LEU A 267 -10.62 -14.67 13.53
CA LEU A 267 -9.59 -13.92 12.77
C LEU A 267 -9.50 -12.44 13.16
N GLU A 268 -10.59 -11.84 13.65
CA GLU A 268 -10.56 -10.48 14.21
C GLU A 268 -9.64 -10.41 15.45
N GLN A 269 -9.72 -11.39 16.35
CA GLN A 269 -8.84 -11.44 17.52
C GLN A 269 -7.39 -11.72 17.11
N LEU A 270 -7.19 -12.63 16.15
CA LEU A 270 -5.86 -12.90 15.59
C LEU A 270 -5.21 -11.63 15.02
N TYR A 271 -5.98 -10.80 14.31
CA TYR A 271 -5.51 -9.51 13.80
C TYR A 271 -5.14 -8.55 14.93
N LYS A 272 -5.99 -8.42 15.97
CA LYS A 272 -5.71 -7.55 17.12
C LYS A 272 -4.43 -7.95 17.87
N ASP A 273 -4.20 -9.25 18.02
CA ASP A 273 -2.99 -9.79 18.63
C ASP A 273 -1.76 -9.52 17.75
N TYR A 274 -1.90 -9.73 16.43
CA TYR A 274 -0.87 -9.38 15.45
C TYR A 274 -0.52 -7.89 15.49
N GLU A 275 -1.52 -7.00 15.47
CA GLU A 275 -1.32 -5.54 15.47
C GLU A 275 -0.49 -5.08 16.66
N LYS A 276 -0.80 -5.59 17.86
CA LYS A 276 -0.03 -5.30 19.07
C LYS A 276 1.42 -5.76 18.92
N SER A 277 1.64 -6.99 18.45
CA SER A 277 2.98 -7.55 18.24
C SER A 277 3.76 -6.80 17.16
N ALA A 278 3.11 -6.38 16.07
CA ALA A 278 3.72 -5.65 14.96
C ALA A 278 4.20 -4.26 15.41
N ILE A 279 3.37 -3.53 16.17
CA ILE A 279 3.74 -2.24 16.74
C ILE A 279 4.94 -2.38 17.70
N GLU A 280 4.94 -3.38 18.56
CA GLU A 280 6.08 -3.64 19.46
C GLU A 280 7.36 -3.95 18.67
N SER A 281 7.28 -4.83 17.67
CA SER A 281 8.41 -5.21 16.82
C SER A 281 8.99 -4.01 16.07
N MET A 282 8.14 -3.15 15.51
CA MET A 282 8.58 -1.93 14.82
C MET A 282 9.25 -0.95 15.79
N ASN A 283 8.73 -0.79 17.01
CA ASN A 283 9.39 0.05 18.02
C ASN A 283 10.78 -0.50 18.39
N GLN A 284 10.95 -1.82 18.45
CA GLN A 284 12.27 -2.44 18.68
C GLN A 284 13.22 -2.22 17.49
N LEU A 285 12.73 -2.27 16.24
CA LEU A 285 13.54 -1.93 15.06
C LEU A 285 13.98 -0.47 15.10
N ILE A 286 13.06 0.45 15.40
CA ILE A 286 13.34 1.89 15.52
C ILE A 286 14.36 2.15 16.63
N ALA A 287 14.25 1.46 17.77
CA ALA A 287 15.19 1.62 18.88
C ALA A 287 16.64 1.26 18.49
N LYS A 288 16.84 0.31 17.57
CA LYS A 288 18.16 -0.14 17.07
C LYS A 288 18.81 0.80 16.06
N VAL A 289 18.10 1.80 15.55
CA VAL A 289 18.67 2.82 14.68
C VAL A 289 19.79 3.58 15.43
N PRO A 290 20.91 4.00 14.82
CA PRO A 290 21.94 4.76 15.50
C PRO A 290 21.46 6.18 15.84
N GLU A 291 21.96 6.75 16.93
CA GLU A 291 21.62 8.11 17.38
C GLU A 291 22.16 9.22 16.44
N VAL A 292 22.93 8.87 15.41
CA VAL A 292 23.39 9.81 14.36
C VAL A 292 22.23 10.40 13.56
N ILE A 293 21.07 9.73 13.56
CA ILE A 293 19.86 10.18 12.89
C ILE A 293 18.72 10.30 13.89
N ASN A 294 17.92 11.37 13.75
CA ASN A 294 16.74 11.53 14.58
C ASN A 294 15.69 10.46 14.21
N LYS A 295 15.48 9.51 15.11
CA LYS A 295 14.57 8.35 14.95
C LYS A 295 13.10 8.75 14.86
N ASP A 296 12.77 9.99 15.19
CA ASP A 296 11.39 10.48 15.17
C ASP A 296 10.81 10.51 13.75
N ILE A 297 11.64 10.45 12.69
CA ILE A 297 11.17 10.25 11.32
C ILE A 297 10.34 8.96 11.20
N TYR A 298 10.77 7.89 11.86
CA TYR A 298 10.08 6.60 11.85
C TYR A 298 8.91 6.59 12.81
N LYS A 299 9.07 7.15 14.02
CA LYS A 299 8.00 7.19 15.02
C LYS A 299 6.80 8.02 14.53
N THR A 300 7.06 9.14 13.87
CA THR A 300 6.02 9.99 13.30
C THR A 300 5.22 9.21 12.27
N LEU A 301 5.88 8.49 11.36
CA LEU A 301 5.19 7.69 10.35
C LEU A 301 4.42 6.52 10.99
N LEU A 302 5.01 5.81 11.96
CA LEU A 302 4.34 4.74 12.70
C LEU A 302 3.06 5.24 13.39
N SER A 303 3.12 6.41 14.02
CA SER A 303 1.95 7.00 14.71
C SER A 303 0.77 7.30 13.77
N LYS A 304 1.04 7.54 12.48
CA LYS A 304 -0.01 7.80 11.47
C LYS A 304 -0.73 6.52 11.00
N ILE A 305 -0.15 5.35 11.24
CA ILE A 305 -0.71 4.05 10.81
C ILE A 305 -1.14 3.17 11.99
N ALA A 306 -0.53 3.34 13.16
CA ALA A 306 -0.86 2.57 14.36
C ALA A 306 -2.34 2.73 14.74
N ASN A 307 -3.06 1.62 14.86
CA ASN A 307 -4.48 1.58 15.20
C ASN A 307 -5.36 2.44 14.27
N ARG A 308 -5.01 2.55 12.99
CA ARG A 308 -5.79 3.34 12.03
C ARG A 308 -7.17 2.71 11.86
N THR A 309 -8.20 3.55 11.79
CA THR A 309 -9.57 3.13 11.50
C THR A 309 -9.97 3.34 10.03
N LYS A 310 -9.10 3.96 9.24
CA LYS A 310 -9.25 4.25 7.81
C LYS A 310 -7.89 4.48 7.16
#